data_AF-V2XQU6-F1
#
_entry.id   AF-V2XQU6-F1
#
_cell.length_a   1.000
_cell.length_b   1.000
_cell.length_c   1.000
_cell.angle_alpha   90.00
_cell.angle_beta   90.00
_cell.angle_gamma   90.00
#
_symmetry.space_group_name_H-M   'P 1'
#
loop_
_entity.id
_entity.type
_entity.pdbx_description
1 polymer ?
#
loop_
_entity_poly.entity_id
_entity_poly.type
_entity_poly.pdbx_seq_one_letter_code
_entity_poly.pdbx_strand_id
1 'polypeptide(L)'
;MDDLAVAVSPHTLPFEPWNIDEELAVRMGAKYLSRLVRLHLRRRSILMNMLAIEPELHSPTKACGLGAQRELKEKWYMAITLLTPEIKADTETGHIREVVMIHKNDLTCEECIKARDAQLNAVLTEWSMSV
;
A
#
# COMPACT_ATOMS: atom_id res chain seq x y z
N MET A 1 -0.44 14.64 27.66
CA MET A 1 -0.51 13.17 27.47
C MET A 1 -0.74 12.82 26.00
N ASP A 2 -1.56 13.57 25.27
CA ASP A 2 -1.72 13.36 23.83
C ASP A 2 -0.45 13.73 23.03
N ASP A 3 0.32 14.76 23.41
CA ASP A 3 1.59 15.09 22.72
C ASP A 3 2.62 13.96 22.78
N LEU A 4 2.71 13.27 23.93
CA LEU A 4 3.57 12.10 24.08
C LEU A 4 3.08 10.94 23.21
N ALA A 5 1.76 10.73 23.16
CA ALA A 5 1.15 9.70 22.31
C ALA A 5 1.43 9.98 20.82
N VAL A 6 1.38 11.24 20.39
CA VAL A 6 1.76 11.68 19.03
C VAL A 6 3.24 11.41 18.78
N ALA A 7 4.13 11.80 19.70
CA ALA A 7 5.57 11.60 19.56
C ALA A 7 5.98 10.12 19.49
N VAL A 8 5.27 9.22 20.19
CA VAL A 8 5.60 7.79 20.18
C VAL A 8 4.85 6.97 19.12
N SER A 9 3.81 7.53 18.49
CA SER A 9 3.02 6.82 17.48
C SER A 9 3.85 6.21 16.34
N PRO A 10 4.87 6.91 15.77
CA PRO A 10 5.72 6.31 14.73
C PRO A 10 6.45 5.05 15.21
N HIS A 11 6.87 5.01 16.48
CA HIS A 11 7.55 3.85 17.07
C HIS A 11 6.62 2.64 17.32
N THR A 12 5.30 2.86 17.25
CA THR A 12 4.29 1.79 17.40
C THR A 12 3.85 1.18 16.07
N LEU A 13 4.25 1.77 14.93
CA LEU A 13 3.91 1.26 13.60
C LEU A 13 4.62 -0.07 13.27
N PRO A 14 5.92 -0.23 13.57
CA PRO A 14 6.60 -1.52 13.34
C PRO A 14 6.20 -2.62 14.32
N PHE A 15 5.51 -2.25 15.40
CA PHE A 15 5.08 -3.20 16.41
C PHE A 15 3.83 -3.94 15.94
N GLU A 16 3.99 -5.22 15.67
CA GLU A 16 2.91 -6.05 15.16
C GLU A 16 1.86 -6.33 16.25
N PRO A 17 0.57 -6.07 16.01
CA PRO A 17 -0.47 -6.21 17.04
C PRO A 17 -0.60 -7.62 17.65
N TRP A 18 -0.16 -8.67 16.94
CA TRP A 18 -0.18 -10.04 17.46
C TRP A 18 0.93 -10.32 18.48
N ASN A 19 1.89 -9.42 18.67
CA ASN A 19 2.88 -9.49 19.74
C ASN A 19 2.35 -8.93 21.08
N ILE A 20 1.08 -8.49 21.13
CA ILE A 20 0.42 -8.05 22.38
C ILE A 20 -0.12 -9.27 23.11
N ASP A 21 0.52 -9.63 24.22
CA ASP A 21 -0.01 -10.63 25.15
C ASP A 21 -1.02 -10.01 26.14
N GLU A 22 -1.65 -10.86 26.95
CA GLU A 22 -2.65 -10.45 27.94
C GLU A 22 -2.09 -9.48 28.98
N GLU A 23 -0.84 -9.68 29.42
CA GLU A 23 -0.19 -8.83 30.42
C GLU A 23 0.00 -7.41 29.86
N LEU A 24 0.54 -7.31 28.63
CA LEU A 24 0.75 -6.04 27.95
C LEU A 24 -0.58 -5.35 27.64
N ALA A 25 -1.61 -6.10 27.23
CA ALA A 25 -2.95 -5.57 27.01
C ALA A 25 -3.54 -4.94 28.29
N VAL A 26 -3.39 -5.61 29.45
CA VAL A 26 -3.81 -5.08 30.75
C VAL A 26 -3.03 -3.82 31.12
N ARG A 27 -1.70 -3.82 30.92
CA ARG A 27 -0.83 -2.67 31.21
C ARG A 27 -1.13 -1.46 30.32
N MET A 28 -1.44 -1.67 29.05
CA MET A 28 -1.87 -0.60 28.13
C MET A 28 -3.24 -0.05 28.50
N GLY A 29 -4.15 -0.93 28.94
CA GLY A 29 -5.55 -0.62 29.17
C GLY A 29 -6.34 -0.47 27.85
N ALA A 30 -7.67 -0.61 27.96
CA ALA A 30 -8.58 -0.69 26.81
C ALA A 30 -8.50 0.53 25.87
N LYS A 31 -8.30 1.74 26.41
CA LYS A 31 -8.23 2.98 25.62
C LYS A 31 -7.06 2.98 24.64
N TYR A 32 -5.86 2.64 25.12
CA TYR A 32 -4.66 2.65 24.28
C TYR A 32 -4.60 1.46 23.34
N LEU A 33 -5.05 0.28 23.80
CA LEU A 33 -5.18 -0.90 22.94
C LEU A 33 -6.13 -0.62 21.75
N SER A 34 -7.31 -0.04 22.01
CA SER A 34 -8.25 0.34 20.95
C SER A 34 -7.65 1.38 19.99
N ARG A 35 -6.88 2.36 20.49
CA ARG A 35 -6.18 3.34 19.64
C ARG A 35 -5.16 2.68 18.72
N LEU A 36 -4.33 1.77 19.26
CA LEU A 36 -3.31 1.07 18.49
C LEU A 36 -3.93 0.18 17.39
N VAL A 37 -4.93 -0.65 17.74
CA VAL A 37 -5.60 -1.51 16.75
C VAL A 37 -6.25 -0.68 15.65
N ARG A 38 -6.93 0.41 15.99
CA ARG A 38 -7.55 1.32 15.00
C ARG A 38 -6.50 1.98 14.10
N LEU A 39 -5.36 2.38 14.65
CA LEU A 39 -4.25 2.97 13.88
C LEU A 39 -3.78 1.98 12.80
N HIS A 40 -3.48 0.73 13.21
CA HIS A 40 -3.03 -0.32 12.29
C HIS A 40 -4.06 -0.64 11.21
N LEU A 41 -5.32 -0.85 11.58
CA LEU A 41 -6.40 -1.12 10.63
C LEU A 41 -6.63 0.04 9.66
N ARG A 42 -6.62 1.28 10.15
CA ARG A 42 -6.82 2.48 9.33
C ARG A 42 -5.68 2.64 8.32
N ARG A 43 -4.43 2.48 8.75
CA ARG A 43 -3.26 2.58 7.87
C ARG A 43 -3.27 1.52 6.77
N ARG A 44 -3.56 0.27 7.13
CA ARG A 44 -3.76 -0.81 6.15
C ARG A 44 -4.88 -0.49 5.16
N SER A 45 -6.02 0.01 5.63
CA SER A 45 -7.15 0.38 4.76
C SER A 45 -6.78 1.53 3.81
N ILE A 46 -6.02 2.52 4.28
CA ILE A 46 -5.55 3.65 3.46
C ILE A 46 -4.70 3.15 2.30
N LEU A 47 -3.68 2.32 2.57
CA LEU A 47 -2.82 1.77 1.53
C LEU A 47 -3.60 0.88 0.55
N MET A 48 -4.50 0.04 1.05
CA MET A 48 -5.38 -0.79 0.20
C MET A 48 -6.22 0.05 -0.75
N ASN A 49 -6.82 1.14 -0.25
CA ASN A 49 -7.65 2.02 -1.07
C ASN A 49 -6.84 2.74 -2.15
N MET A 50 -5.59 3.13 -1.86
CA MET A 50 -4.68 3.72 -2.85
C MET A 50 -4.33 2.72 -3.96
N LEU A 51 -3.99 1.49 -3.57
CA LEU A 51 -3.64 0.42 -4.50
C LEU A 51 -4.83 -0.02 -5.36
N ALA A 52 -6.05 0.01 -4.83
CA ALA A 52 -7.26 -0.33 -5.57
C ALA A 52 -7.51 0.58 -6.80
N ILE A 53 -6.90 1.76 -6.87
CA ILE A 53 -6.96 2.64 -8.02
C ILE A 53 -6.05 2.09 -9.12
N GLU A 54 -6.65 1.72 -10.24
CA GLU A 54 -5.95 1.17 -11.41
C GLU A 54 -5.23 2.26 -12.22
N PRO A 55 -4.17 1.91 -12.97
CA PRO A 55 -3.53 2.81 -13.92
C PRO A 55 -4.52 3.33 -14.98
N GLU A 56 -4.40 4.61 -15.32
CA GLU A 56 -5.23 5.23 -16.35
C GLU A 56 -4.98 4.61 -17.73
N LEU A 57 -6.07 4.44 -18.49
CA LEU A 57 -5.98 3.96 -19.87
C LEU A 57 -5.73 5.13 -20.82
N HIS A 58 -4.82 4.93 -21.77
CA HIS A 58 -4.57 5.88 -22.83
C HIS A 58 -5.47 5.63 -24.06
N SER A 59 -5.55 6.59 -24.98
CA SER A 59 -6.29 6.39 -26.24
C SER A 59 -5.67 5.23 -27.05
N PRO A 60 -6.47 4.32 -27.63
CA PRO A 60 -5.95 3.20 -28.43
C PRO A 60 -5.08 3.67 -29.60
N THR A 61 -4.00 2.95 -29.86
CA THR A 61 -3.10 3.18 -30.99
C THR A 61 -3.03 1.94 -31.88
N LYS A 62 -2.35 2.04 -33.03
CA LYS A 62 -2.09 0.87 -33.89
C LYS A 62 -1.25 -0.22 -33.19
N ALA A 63 -0.41 0.17 -32.23
CA ALA A 63 0.49 -0.73 -31.51
C ALA A 63 -0.09 -1.21 -30.17
N CYS A 64 -1.03 -0.47 -29.58
CA CYS A 64 -1.64 -0.81 -28.29
C CYS A 64 -3.15 -0.59 -28.36
N GLY A 65 -3.89 -1.69 -28.47
CA GLY A 65 -5.35 -1.73 -28.40
C GLY A 65 -5.86 -2.18 -27.04
N LEU A 66 -7.16 -2.43 -26.96
CA LEU A 66 -7.84 -2.82 -25.72
C LEU A 66 -7.27 -4.09 -25.07
N GLY A 67 -6.74 -5.03 -25.85
CA GLY A 67 -6.13 -6.26 -25.31
C GLY A 67 -4.88 -5.97 -24.45
N ALA A 68 -3.96 -5.18 -24.97
CA ALA A 68 -2.74 -4.77 -24.25
C ALA A 68 -3.07 -3.87 -23.04
N GLN A 69 -4.09 -3.01 -23.16
CA GLN A 69 -4.56 -2.21 -22.04
C GLN A 69 -5.25 -3.04 -20.95
N ARG A 70 -5.91 -4.14 -21.29
CA ARG A 70 -6.44 -5.08 -20.31
C ARG A 70 -5.32 -5.80 -19.58
N GLU A 71 -4.26 -6.18 -20.28
CA GLU A 71 -3.07 -6.78 -19.68
C GLU A 71 -2.44 -5.85 -18.62
N LEU A 72 -2.34 -4.54 -18.87
CA LEU A 72 -1.91 -3.57 -17.85
C LEU A 72 -2.70 -3.69 -16.53
N LYS A 73 -4.03 -3.74 -16.62
CA LYS A 73 -4.90 -3.86 -15.44
C LYS A 73 -4.76 -5.22 -14.76
N GLU A 74 -4.70 -6.29 -15.54
CA GLU A 74 -4.49 -7.65 -15.02
C GLU A 74 -3.17 -7.75 -14.24
N LYS A 75 -2.07 -7.21 -14.79
CA LYS A 75 -0.76 -7.19 -14.11
C LYS A 75 -0.77 -6.33 -12.85
N TRP A 76 -1.44 -5.17 -12.89
CA TRP A 76 -1.63 -4.33 -11.71
C TRP A 76 -2.38 -5.08 -10.59
N TYR A 77 -3.50 -5.71 -10.93
CA TYR A 77 -4.29 -6.50 -9.99
C TYR A 77 -3.51 -7.69 -9.42
N MET A 78 -2.74 -8.39 -10.26
CA MET A 78 -1.86 -9.47 -9.80
C MET A 78 -0.85 -8.99 -8.76
N ALA A 79 -0.16 -7.87 -9.03
CA ALA A 79 0.79 -7.30 -8.08
C ALA A 79 0.13 -6.93 -6.75
N ILE A 80 -1.06 -6.33 -6.79
CA ILE A 80 -1.79 -5.98 -5.56
C ILE A 80 -2.23 -7.21 -4.79
N THR A 81 -2.66 -8.25 -5.50
CA THR A 81 -3.05 -9.52 -4.88
C THR A 81 -1.86 -10.16 -4.15
N LEU A 82 -0.66 -10.08 -4.72
CA LEU A 82 0.58 -10.54 -4.09
C LEU A 82 0.96 -9.69 -2.86
N LEU A 83 0.81 -8.36 -2.96
CA LEU A 83 1.16 -7.43 -1.89
C LEU A 83 0.17 -7.46 -0.71
N THR A 84 -1.12 -7.66 -0.99
CA THR A 84 -2.25 -7.60 -0.05
C THR A 84 -2.04 -8.34 1.29
N PRO A 85 -1.57 -9.61 1.31
CA PRO A 85 -1.32 -10.33 2.55
C PRO A 85 -0.15 -9.76 3.36
N GLU A 86 0.77 -9.04 2.73
CA GLU A 86 2.00 -8.51 3.34
C GLU A 86 1.85 -7.07 3.84
N ILE A 87 0.73 -6.40 3.54
CA ILE A 87 0.49 -5.02 3.97
C ILE A 87 0.34 -4.93 5.49
N LYS A 88 1.21 -4.10 6.07
CA LYS A 88 1.27 -3.72 7.47
C LYS A 88 1.13 -2.20 7.60
N ALA A 89 1.04 -1.72 8.84
CA ALA A 89 0.96 -0.28 9.10
C ALA A 89 2.24 0.47 8.70
N ASP A 90 3.38 -0.20 8.71
CA ASP A 90 4.72 0.31 8.45
C ASP A 90 5.30 -0.16 7.10
N THR A 91 4.48 -0.71 6.20
CA THR A 91 4.96 -1.20 4.89
C THR A 91 5.81 -0.16 4.19
N GLU A 92 7.05 -0.52 3.84
CA GLU A 92 8.00 0.39 3.20
C GLU A 92 7.63 0.65 1.74
N THR A 93 7.87 1.88 1.27
CA THR A 93 7.68 2.26 -0.14
C THR A 93 8.56 1.46 -1.09
N GLY A 94 9.75 1.03 -0.63
CA GLY A 94 10.64 0.12 -1.36
C GLY A 94 9.97 -1.22 -1.67
N HIS A 95 9.33 -1.83 -0.66
CA HIS A 95 8.62 -3.10 -0.79
C HIS A 95 7.44 -3.01 -1.76
N ILE A 96 6.62 -1.94 -1.65
CA ILE A 96 5.50 -1.70 -2.57
C ILE A 96 6.00 -1.63 -4.02
N ARG A 97 7.08 -0.88 -4.26
CA ARG A 97 7.69 -0.73 -5.59
C ARG A 97 8.20 -2.07 -6.11
N GLU A 98 8.90 -2.83 -5.27
CA GLU A 98 9.45 -4.13 -5.65
C GLU A 98 8.35 -5.06 -6.17
N VAL A 99 7.27 -5.24 -5.40
CA VAL A 99 6.17 -6.15 -5.76
C VAL A 99 5.46 -5.71 -7.04
N VAL A 100 5.18 -4.42 -7.20
CA VAL A 100 4.55 -3.88 -8.42
C VAL A 100 5.44 -4.02 -9.66
N MET A 101 6.76 -4.01 -9.48
CA MET A 101 7.73 -4.08 -10.57
C MET A 101 8.21 -5.51 -10.91
N ILE A 102 7.74 -6.55 -10.21
CA ILE A 102 8.10 -7.96 -10.50
C ILE A 102 7.91 -8.30 -11.98
N HIS A 103 6.80 -7.85 -12.57
CA HIS A 103 6.41 -8.13 -13.96
C HIS A 103 6.63 -6.94 -14.89
N LYS A 104 7.60 -6.05 -14.59
CA LYS A 104 7.77 -4.79 -15.34
C LYS A 104 7.99 -4.97 -16.84
N ASN A 105 8.61 -6.09 -17.24
CA ASN A 105 8.99 -6.40 -18.62
C ASN A 105 7.85 -7.04 -19.43
N ASP A 106 6.73 -7.39 -18.79
CA ASP A 106 5.58 -8.00 -19.46
C ASP A 106 4.81 -6.96 -20.29
N LEU A 107 4.94 -5.67 -19.94
CA LEU A 107 4.37 -4.57 -20.71
C LEU A 107 5.41 -4.01 -21.68
N THR A 108 5.05 -3.95 -22.97
CA THR A 108 5.91 -3.40 -24.04
C THR A 108 5.47 -2.03 -24.53
N CYS A 109 4.22 -1.63 -24.25
CA CYS A 109 3.71 -0.31 -24.63
C CYS A 109 4.23 0.77 -23.68
N GLU A 110 4.94 1.77 -24.24
CA GLU A 110 5.51 2.89 -23.48
C GLU A 110 4.45 3.69 -22.70
N GLU A 111 3.26 3.90 -23.28
CA GLU A 111 2.17 4.64 -22.61
C GLU A 111 1.57 3.82 -21.45
N CYS A 112 1.45 2.50 -21.59
CA CYS A 112 1.05 1.63 -20.47
C CYS A 112 2.09 1.62 -19.34
N ILE A 113 3.38 1.59 -19.69
CA ILE A 113 4.48 1.68 -18.73
C ILE A 113 4.40 3.02 -17.97
N LYS A 114 4.25 4.14 -18.69
CA LYS A 114 4.08 5.47 -18.08
C LYS A 114 2.86 5.52 -17.16
N ALA A 115 1.71 4.96 -17.57
CA ALA A 115 0.51 4.93 -16.75
C ALA A 115 0.71 4.13 -15.45
N ARG A 116 1.32 2.94 -15.53
CA ARG A 116 1.70 2.14 -14.35
C ARG A 116 2.61 2.93 -13.41
N ASP A 117 3.66 3.53 -13.96
CA ASP A 117 4.68 4.22 -13.16
C ASP A 117 4.11 5.51 -12.54
N ALA A 118 3.24 6.22 -13.25
CA ALA A 118 2.52 7.37 -12.72
C ALA A 118 1.64 6.98 -11.53
N GLN A 119 0.84 5.91 -11.68
CA GLN A 119 -0.02 5.42 -10.61
C GLN A 119 0.80 4.91 -9.42
N LEU A 120 1.87 4.14 -9.66
CA LEU A 120 2.77 3.68 -8.61
C LEU A 120 3.39 4.86 -7.85
N ASN A 121 3.93 5.85 -8.56
CA ASN A 121 4.54 7.02 -7.91
C ASN A 121 3.53 7.84 -7.11
N ALA A 122 2.28 7.94 -7.55
CA ALA A 122 1.21 8.58 -6.80
C ALA A 122 0.96 7.84 -5.46
N VAL A 123 0.83 6.51 -5.51
CA VAL A 123 0.67 5.67 -4.30
C VAL A 123 1.87 5.85 -3.35
N LEU A 124 3.10 5.78 -3.86
CA LEU A 124 4.31 5.89 -3.03
C LEU A 124 4.43 7.26 -2.35
N THR A 125 4.11 8.33 -3.08
CA THR A 125 4.17 9.70 -2.57
C THR A 125 3.12 9.91 -1.48
N GLU A 126 1.87 9.55 -1.75
CA GLU A 126 0.78 9.70 -0.80
C GLU A 126 0.99 8.84 0.45
N TRP A 127 1.50 7.61 0.29
CA TRP A 127 1.83 6.74 1.41
C TRP A 127 2.95 7.30 2.29
N SER A 128 3.99 7.88 1.69
CA SER A 128 5.08 8.51 2.44
C SER A 128 4.64 9.74 3.26
N MET A 129 3.62 10.46 2.80
CA MET A 129 3.05 11.61 3.51
C MET A 129 2.03 11.20 4.58
N SER A 130 1.48 9.99 4.46
CA SER A 130 0.53 9.43 5.42
C SER A 130 1.19 8.88 6.69
N VAL A 131 2.53 8.93 6.80
CA VAL A 131 3.33 8.49 7.96
C VAL A 131 3.22 9.47 9.12
#